data_AF-A0A7M3MA64-F1
#
_entry.id   AF-A0A7M3MA64-F1
#
_cell.length_a   1.000
_cell.length_b   1.000
_cell.length_c   1.000
_cell.angle_alpha   90.00
_cell.angle_beta   90.00
_cell.angle_gamma   90.00
#
_symmetry.space_group_name_H-M   'P 1'
#
loop_
_entity.id
_entity.type
_entity.pdbx_description
1 polymer ?
#
loop_
_entity_poly.entity_id
_entity_poly.type
_entity_poly.pdbx_seq_one_letter_code
_entity_poly.pdbx_strand_id
1 'polypeptide(L)'
;SWDGWGSSGSSDTGIQWEYLHSAFGIVRITAASGTTATATVISYIPSQVVAAANGSYKCAKYAWNNVNGYPGTVVYYQERLYFAASKAYPQTIWASRTGDYKDFGKHTPIQDDDRIQRTYAGRQVNEIRHIIDVGSLMVLTSSGEYVIKGDQNNTLTPSSFTFNSQGNNSSSNVPPIAVANIALFIQEKGSVVRDLAYSYDVDGYQGTDLTIL
;
A
#
# COMPACT_ATOMS: atom_id res chain seq x y z
N SER A 1 14.21 -6.99 -28.34
CA SER A 1 14.37 -5.71 -29.07
C SER A 1 15.77 -5.65 -29.63
N TRP A 2 15.99 -4.90 -30.70
CA TRP A 2 17.35 -4.65 -31.22
C TRP A 2 17.91 -3.36 -30.58
N ASP A 3 19.19 -3.33 -30.25
CA ASP A 3 19.89 -2.13 -29.74
C ASP A 3 20.43 -1.22 -30.87
N GLY A 4 20.03 -1.49 -32.11
CA GLY A 4 20.40 -0.77 -33.32
C GLY A 4 19.39 -0.98 -34.44
N TRP A 5 19.78 -0.67 -35.68
CA TRP A 5 18.94 -0.83 -36.88
C TRP A 5 18.93 -2.29 -37.36
N GLY A 6 18.48 -3.22 -36.50
CA GLY A 6 18.46 -4.64 -36.78
C GLY A 6 17.20 -5.10 -37.52
N SER A 7 17.39 -5.68 -38.71
CA SER A 7 16.45 -6.58 -39.40
C SER A 7 17.06 -7.99 -39.47
N SER A 8 16.42 -8.94 -40.15
CA SER A 8 16.93 -10.32 -40.29
C SER A 8 18.01 -10.47 -41.40
N GLY A 9 18.64 -9.37 -41.83
CA GLY A 9 19.62 -9.34 -42.92
C GLY A 9 21.06 -9.53 -42.45
N SER A 10 21.90 -10.11 -43.31
CA SER A 10 23.32 -10.43 -43.03
C SER A 10 24.25 -9.21 -42.96
N SER A 11 23.73 -7.99 -43.07
CA SER A 11 24.48 -6.72 -43.05
C SER A 11 24.17 -5.84 -41.83
N ASP A 12 23.40 -6.34 -40.87
CA ASP A 12 22.85 -5.51 -39.80
C ASP A 12 23.78 -5.43 -38.56
N THR A 13 23.97 -4.22 -38.06
CA THR A 13 24.73 -3.93 -36.84
C THR A 13 23.78 -3.72 -35.67
N GLY A 14 23.40 -4.80 -35.00
CA GLY A 14 22.61 -4.77 -33.78
C GLY A 14 22.60 -6.14 -33.11
N ILE A 15 22.47 -6.18 -31.79
CA ILE A 15 22.28 -7.41 -31.03
C ILE A 15 20.78 -7.56 -30.75
N GLN A 16 20.23 -8.73 -31.05
CA GLN A 16 18.86 -9.06 -30.68
C GLN A 16 18.83 -9.39 -29.19
N TRP A 17 18.24 -8.50 -28.41
CA TRP A 17 18.00 -8.73 -26.99
C TRP A 17 16.69 -9.48 -26.79
N GLU A 18 16.78 -10.64 -26.16
CA GLU A 18 15.63 -11.36 -25.62
C GLU A 18 15.42 -10.95 -24.16
N TYR A 19 14.23 -10.45 -23.86
CA TYR A 19 13.85 -10.22 -22.47
C TYR A 19 13.62 -11.57 -21.79
N LEU A 20 14.47 -11.89 -20.82
CA LEU A 20 14.38 -13.16 -20.08
C LEU A 20 13.29 -13.12 -19.00
N HIS A 21 13.40 -12.23 -18.01
CA HIS A 21 12.40 -12.02 -16.94
C HIS A 21 12.82 -10.96 -15.92
N SER A 22 11.85 -10.39 -15.20
CA SER A 22 12.04 -9.55 -14.00
C SER A 22 12.43 -10.33 -12.72
N ALA A 23 12.82 -11.60 -12.85
CA ALA A 23 13.17 -12.53 -11.77
C ALA A 23 12.02 -12.99 -10.86
N PHE A 24 10.81 -12.49 -11.09
CA PHE A 24 9.57 -12.99 -10.48
C PHE A 24 8.43 -12.94 -11.50
N GLY A 25 7.37 -13.69 -11.24
CA GLY A 25 6.16 -13.72 -12.06
C GLY A 25 4.92 -13.91 -11.19
N ILE A 26 3.74 -13.81 -11.80
CA ILE A 26 2.46 -13.95 -11.11
C ILE A 26 1.73 -15.15 -11.71
N VAL A 27 1.30 -16.06 -10.84
CA VAL A 27 0.47 -17.20 -11.20
C VAL A 27 -0.77 -17.26 -10.34
N ARG A 28 -1.85 -17.78 -10.89
CA ARG A 28 -3.05 -18.16 -10.14
C ARG A 28 -3.07 -19.67 -9.96
N ILE A 29 -2.88 -20.11 -8.72
CA ILE A 29 -2.93 -21.52 -8.33
C ILE A 29 -4.35 -22.05 -8.57
N THR A 30 -4.46 -23.18 -9.27
CA THR A 30 -5.72 -23.89 -9.56
C THR A 30 -5.85 -25.18 -8.76
N ALA A 31 -4.74 -25.81 -8.40
CA ALA A 31 -4.70 -26.98 -7.52
C ALA A 31 -3.36 -27.04 -6.77
N ALA A 32 -3.34 -27.63 -5.58
CA ALA A 32 -2.13 -27.87 -4.82
C ALA A 32 -2.15 -29.27 -4.18
N SER A 33 -1.00 -29.94 -4.17
CA SER A 33 -0.78 -31.23 -3.54
C SER A 33 0.60 -31.27 -2.90
N GLY A 34 0.63 -31.27 -1.57
CA GLY A 34 1.87 -31.21 -0.78
C GLY A 34 2.69 -29.96 -1.11
N THR A 35 3.89 -30.16 -1.66
CA THR A 35 4.83 -29.10 -2.07
C THR A 35 4.70 -28.69 -3.54
N THR A 36 3.75 -29.26 -4.27
CA THR A 36 3.52 -28.97 -5.70
C THR A 36 2.20 -28.26 -5.92
N ALA A 37 2.15 -27.33 -6.87
CA ALA A 37 0.93 -26.62 -7.24
C ALA A 37 0.83 -26.47 -8.76
N THR A 38 -0.37 -26.71 -9.29
CA THR A 38 -0.74 -26.38 -10.67
C THR A 38 -1.29 -24.97 -10.70
N ALA A 39 -0.85 -24.16 -11.65
CA ALA A 39 -1.24 -22.76 -11.72
C ALA A 39 -1.31 -22.25 -13.17
N THR A 40 -2.14 -21.23 -13.37
CA THR A 40 -2.22 -20.48 -14.62
C THR A 40 -1.28 -19.28 -14.56
N VAL A 41 -0.45 -19.09 -15.60
CA VAL A 41 0.52 -18.00 -15.66
C VAL A 41 -0.20 -16.71 -16.06
N ILE A 42 -0.14 -15.69 -15.19
CA ILE A 42 -0.72 -14.35 -15.42
C ILE A 42 0.37 -13.40 -15.94
N SER A 43 1.55 -13.49 -15.34
CA SER A 43 2.76 -12.79 -15.77
C SER A 43 3.88 -13.81 -15.90
N TYR A 44 4.77 -13.60 -16.87
CA TYR A 44 5.86 -14.52 -17.19
C TYR A 44 6.61 -14.97 -15.94
N ILE A 45 6.79 -16.29 -15.81
CA ILE A 45 7.50 -16.91 -14.70
C ILE A 45 8.86 -17.41 -15.24
N PRO A 46 9.97 -17.14 -14.54
CA PRO A 46 11.28 -17.71 -14.90
C PRO A 46 11.21 -19.24 -15.05
N SER A 47 11.75 -19.79 -16.14
CA SER A 47 11.76 -21.25 -16.36
C SER A 47 12.49 -22.02 -15.25
N GLN A 48 13.42 -21.35 -14.56
CA GLN A 48 14.20 -21.84 -13.43
C GLN A 48 13.37 -22.02 -12.14
N VAL A 49 12.07 -21.68 -12.14
CA VAL A 49 11.16 -21.94 -11.01
C VAL A 49 9.94 -22.77 -11.43
N VAL A 50 10.04 -23.45 -12.58
CA VAL A 50 9.00 -24.31 -13.15
C VAL A 50 9.45 -25.77 -13.12
N ALA A 51 8.51 -26.67 -12.84
CA ALA A 51 8.67 -28.12 -12.64
C ALA A 51 9.21 -28.54 -11.26
N ALA A 52 8.94 -29.80 -10.89
CA ALA A 52 9.18 -30.33 -9.55
C ALA A 52 10.66 -30.28 -9.10
N ALA A 53 11.61 -30.32 -10.04
CA ALA A 53 13.04 -30.22 -9.76
C ALA A 53 13.50 -28.80 -9.39
N ASN A 54 12.69 -27.77 -9.70
CA ASN A 54 13.05 -26.36 -9.59
C ASN A 54 12.11 -25.61 -8.63
N GLY A 55 11.77 -26.23 -7.50
CA GLY A 55 10.89 -25.62 -6.50
C GLY A 55 11.47 -24.31 -5.94
N SER A 56 10.67 -23.24 -5.92
CA SER A 56 11.04 -21.98 -5.27
C SER A 56 10.40 -21.88 -3.88
N TYR A 57 11.21 -21.52 -2.88
CA TYR A 57 10.73 -21.15 -1.54
C TYR A 57 10.32 -19.67 -1.46
N LYS A 58 10.61 -18.87 -2.48
CA LYS A 58 10.26 -17.45 -2.55
C LYS A 58 8.89 -17.31 -3.20
N CYS A 59 7.85 -17.29 -2.37
CA CYS A 59 6.48 -17.01 -2.81
C CYS A 59 5.85 -15.92 -1.95
N ALA A 60 5.04 -15.07 -2.58
CA ALA A 60 4.16 -14.13 -1.89
C ALA A 60 2.71 -14.58 -2.11
N LYS A 61 1.94 -14.67 -1.02
CA LYS A 61 0.51 -15.02 -1.08
C LYS A 61 -0.33 -13.74 -1.16
N TYR A 62 -1.57 -13.89 -1.62
CA TYR A 62 -2.54 -12.80 -1.63
C TYR A 62 -2.73 -12.22 -0.22
N ALA A 63 -2.58 -10.89 -0.10
CA ALA A 63 -2.70 -10.19 1.18
C ALA A 63 -4.13 -10.27 1.73
N TRP A 64 -5.13 -10.20 0.84
CA TRP A 64 -6.55 -10.21 1.19
C TRP A 64 -7.23 -11.49 0.73
N ASN A 65 -8.04 -12.08 1.61
CA ASN A 65 -8.85 -13.27 1.36
C ASN A 65 -9.78 -13.52 2.55
N ASN A 66 -10.62 -14.56 2.50
CA ASN A 66 -11.57 -14.90 3.58
C ASN A 66 -10.90 -15.26 4.93
N VAL A 67 -9.61 -15.64 4.93
CA VAL A 67 -8.83 -15.96 6.14
C VAL A 67 -8.13 -14.71 6.68
N ASN A 68 -7.39 -13.98 5.82
CA ASN A 68 -6.61 -12.79 6.19
C ASN A 68 -7.45 -11.51 6.32
N GLY A 69 -8.72 -11.56 5.90
CA GLY A 69 -9.63 -10.43 5.83
C GLY A 69 -9.42 -9.58 4.58
N TYR A 70 -10.39 -8.70 4.33
CA TYR A 70 -10.32 -7.64 3.33
C TYR A 70 -10.00 -6.29 4.01
N PRO A 71 -9.57 -5.27 3.24
CA PRO A 71 -9.35 -3.92 3.75
C PRO A 71 -10.57 -3.34 4.47
N GLY A 72 -10.36 -2.69 5.60
CA GLY A 72 -11.41 -1.97 6.34
C GLY A 72 -11.70 -0.57 5.80
N THR A 73 -10.71 0.05 5.15
CA THR A 73 -10.81 1.43 4.65
C THR A 73 -10.11 1.59 3.31
N VAL A 74 -10.58 2.57 2.52
CA VAL A 74 -10.11 2.87 1.17
C VAL A 74 -10.15 4.37 0.92
N VAL A 75 -9.12 4.92 0.27
CA VAL A 75 -9.07 6.33 -0.13
C VAL A 75 -8.19 6.52 -1.36
N TYR A 76 -8.46 7.57 -2.15
CA TYR A 76 -7.56 8.03 -3.21
C TYR A 76 -6.71 9.18 -2.69
N TYR A 77 -5.42 9.14 -2.97
CA TYR A 77 -4.50 10.23 -2.62
C TYR A 77 -3.29 10.19 -3.55
N GLN A 78 -2.82 11.34 -4.04
CA GLN A 78 -1.66 11.45 -4.95
C GLN A 78 -1.65 10.41 -6.09
N GLU A 79 -2.77 10.27 -6.81
CA GLU A 79 -2.95 9.31 -7.91
C GLU A 79 -2.70 7.83 -7.55
N ARG A 80 -2.88 7.47 -6.28
CA ARG A 80 -2.84 6.08 -5.80
C ARG A 80 -4.14 5.72 -5.10
N LEU A 81 -4.52 4.45 -5.23
CA LEU A 81 -5.60 3.84 -4.46
C LEU A 81 -5.01 3.20 -3.20
N TYR A 82 -5.38 3.71 -2.03
CA TYR A 82 -4.95 3.22 -0.74
C TYR A 82 -6.00 2.31 -0.12
N PHE A 83 -5.52 1.23 0.48
CA PHE A 83 -6.25 0.31 1.32
C PHE A 83 -5.54 0.18 2.66
N ALA A 84 -6.29 -0.02 3.74
CA ALA A 84 -5.67 -0.33 5.02
C ALA A 84 -6.53 -1.19 5.93
N ALA A 85 -5.82 -1.79 6.89
CA ALA A 85 -6.28 -2.75 7.87
C ALA A 85 -6.93 -3.99 7.27
N SER A 86 -6.46 -5.17 7.65
CA SER A 86 -7.23 -6.40 7.48
C SER A 86 -7.16 -7.21 8.75
N LYS A 87 -7.99 -8.25 8.87
CA LYS A 87 -8.03 -9.13 10.04
C LYS A 87 -6.63 -9.65 10.45
N ALA A 88 -5.81 -10.04 9.48
CA ALA A 88 -4.44 -10.51 9.73
C ALA A 88 -3.39 -9.38 9.78
N TYR A 89 -3.70 -8.22 9.22
CA TYR A 89 -2.75 -7.11 9.05
C TYR A 89 -3.39 -5.77 9.45
N PRO A 90 -3.80 -5.59 10.72
CA PRO A 90 -4.59 -4.43 11.16
C PRO A 90 -3.83 -3.10 11.09
N GLN A 91 -2.49 -3.14 11.00
CA GLN A 91 -1.62 -1.96 10.97
C GLN A 91 -0.96 -1.73 9.61
N THR A 92 -1.44 -2.41 8.56
CA THR A 92 -0.82 -2.35 7.23
C THR A 92 -1.63 -1.47 6.29
N ILE A 93 -0.90 -0.65 5.53
CA ILE A 93 -1.38 0.15 4.41
C ILE A 93 -0.81 -0.43 3.13
N TRP A 94 -1.65 -0.54 2.12
CA TRP A 94 -1.29 -0.91 0.76
C TRP A 94 -1.73 0.22 -0.17
N ALA A 95 -0.87 0.63 -1.09
CA ALA A 95 -1.23 1.55 -2.16
C ALA A 95 -0.91 0.94 -3.52
N SER A 96 -1.79 1.18 -4.48
CA SER A 96 -1.54 0.85 -5.89
C SER A 96 -0.33 1.62 -6.40
N ARG A 97 0.13 1.28 -7.60
CA ARG A 97 1.04 2.13 -8.36
C ARG A 97 0.39 3.48 -8.68
N THR A 98 1.23 4.50 -8.90
CA THR A 98 0.76 5.82 -9.33
C THR A 98 0.12 5.71 -10.71
N GLY A 99 -1.08 6.27 -10.88
CA GLY A 99 -1.79 6.30 -12.15
C GLY A 99 -2.46 4.99 -12.58
N ASP A 100 -2.16 3.86 -11.93
CA ASP A 100 -2.84 2.57 -12.14
C ASP A 100 -3.38 2.00 -10.82
N TYR A 101 -4.67 2.23 -10.58
CA TYR A 101 -5.36 1.81 -9.36
C TYR A 101 -5.53 0.30 -9.20
N LYS A 102 -5.31 -0.48 -10.27
CA LYS A 102 -5.46 -1.94 -10.25
C LYS A 102 -4.12 -2.66 -10.15
N ASP A 103 -3.03 -1.98 -10.42
CA ASP A 103 -1.68 -2.55 -10.34
C ASP A 103 -1.05 -2.33 -8.95
N PHE A 104 -0.72 -3.44 -8.28
CA PHE A 104 0.05 -3.49 -7.04
C PHE A 104 1.42 -4.13 -7.27
N GLY A 105 1.95 -4.04 -8.49
CA GLY A 105 3.27 -4.49 -8.89
C GLY A 105 4.40 -3.69 -8.23
N LYS A 106 5.61 -4.25 -8.29
CA LYS A 106 6.85 -3.56 -7.95
C LYS A 106 7.91 -3.89 -8.98
N HIS A 107 8.90 -3.03 -9.16
CA HIS A 107 10.10 -3.31 -9.93
C HIS A 107 11.23 -3.85 -9.06
N THR A 108 12.30 -4.27 -9.71
CA THR A 108 13.59 -4.59 -9.09
C THR A 108 14.69 -4.01 -9.99
N PRO A 109 15.37 -2.92 -9.59
CA PRO A 109 15.24 -2.17 -8.35
C PRO A 109 13.87 -1.46 -8.19
N ILE A 110 13.54 -1.07 -6.96
CA ILE A 110 12.30 -0.35 -6.64
C ILE A 110 12.31 1.02 -7.33
N GLN A 111 11.18 1.38 -7.92
CA GLN A 111 10.93 2.68 -8.54
C GLN A 111 9.93 3.49 -7.70
N ASP A 112 9.89 4.81 -7.88
CA ASP A 112 9.08 5.71 -7.07
C ASP A 112 7.57 5.58 -7.34
N ASP A 113 7.17 5.04 -8.49
CA ASP A 113 5.78 4.78 -8.89
C ASP A 113 5.27 3.39 -8.46
N ASP A 114 6.15 2.52 -7.91
CA ASP A 114 5.80 1.17 -7.48
C ASP A 114 4.74 1.17 -6.35
N ARG A 115 4.12 0.01 -6.10
CA ARG A 115 3.17 -0.13 -4.97
C ARG A 115 3.81 0.27 -3.64
N ILE A 116 2.99 0.75 -2.73
CA ILE A 116 3.38 0.98 -1.34
C ILE A 116 2.82 -0.17 -0.49
N GLN A 117 3.65 -0.77 0.34
CA GLN A 117 3.20 -1.68 1.40
C GLN A 117 3.99 -1.35 2.66
N ARG A 118 3.28 -0.83 3.67
CA ARG A 118 3.91 -0.36 4.91
C ARG A 118 3.07 -0.79 6.10
N THR A 119 3.72 -1.42 7.06
CA THR A 119 3.11 -1.81 8.34
C THR A 119 3.70 -0.92 9.41
N TYR A 120 2.84 -0.24 10.17
CA TYR A 120 3.29 0.51 11.33
C TYR A 120 3.81 -0.46 12.39
N ALA A 121 5.07 -0.29 12.80
CA ALA A 121 5.71 -1.09 13.85
C ALA A 121 5.63 -0.35 15.18
N GLY A 122 4.46 -0.38 15.81
CA GLY A 122 4.24 0.16 17.15
C GLY A 122 4.53 -0.84 18.26
N ARG A 123 4.70 -0.36 19.50
CA ARG A 123 4.80 -1.23 20.71
C ARG A 123 3.50 -1.97 21.01
N GLN A 124 2.38 -1.44 20.54
CA GLN A 124 1.04 -2.01 20.68
C GLN A 124 0.40 -2.12 19.30
N VAL A 125 -0.56 -3.04 19.20
CA VAL A 125 -1.36 -3.21 17.99
C VAL A 125 -2.44 -2.14 17.98
N ASN A 126 -2.17 -1.07 17.23
CA ASN A 126 -3.09 0.02 16.96
C ASN A 126 -3.72 -0.23 15.59
N GLU A 127 -4.92 -0.80 15.59
CA GLU A 127 -5.65 -1.10 14.36
C GLU A 127 -5.98 0.20 13.62
N ILE A 128 -5.68 0.25 12.32
CA ILE A 128 -6.09 1.34 11.45
C ILE A 128 -7.59 1.22 11.25
N ARG A 129 -8.34 2.22 11.71
CA ARG A 129 -9.81 2.27 11.55
C ARG A 129 -10.18 3.01 10.28
N HIS A 130 -9.53 4.15 10.03
CA HIS A 130 -9.82 4.98 8.86
C HIS A 130 -8.56 5.60 8.27
N ILE A 131 -8.59 5.87 6.97
CA ILE A 131 -7.66 6.76 6.30
C ILE A 131 -8.47 7.85 5.62
N ILE A 132 -8.01 9.10 5.74
CA ILE A 132 -8.69 10.26 5.18
C ILE A 132 -7.66 11.23 4.59
N ASP A 133 -8.06 11.92 3.52
CA ASP A 133 -7.31 13.03 2.94
C ASP A 133 -7.89 14.35 3.45
N VAL A 134 -7.05 15.16 4.09
CA VAL A 134 -7.35 16.53 4.54
C VAL A 134 -6.28 17.53 4.10
N GLY A 135 -5.67 17.29 2.93
CA GLY A 135 -4.48 17.98 2.44
C GLY A 135 -3.18 17.24 2.79
N SER A 136 -3.26 16.26 3.68
CA SER A 136 -2.26 15.21 3.88
C SER A 136 -2.99 13.91 4.17
N LEU A 137 -2.35 12.79 3.85
CA LEU A 137 -2.91 11.48 4.15
C LEU A 137 -2.84 11.22 5.66
N MET A 138 -4.00 11.14 6.29
CA MET A 138 -4.15 10.95 7.72
C MET A 138 -4.72 9.57 8.02
N VAL A 139 -4.20 8.95 9.07
CA VAL A 139 -4.55 7.60 9.52
C VAL A 139 -5.08 7.70 10.93
N LEU A 140 -6.33 7.32 11.11
CA LEU A 140 -6.99 7.25 12.40
C LEU A 140 -6.98 5.80 12.88
N THR A 141 -6.43 5.57 14.07
CA THR A 141 -6.30 4.22 14.65
C THR A 141 -7.13 4.07 15.91
N SER A 142 -7.16 2.86 16.45
CA SER A 142 -7.78 2.54 17.72
C SER A 142 -7.13 3.21 18.94
N SER A 143 -5.98 3.88 18.80
CA SER A 143 -5.28 4.50 19.94
C SER A 143 -4.71 5.90 19.66
N GLY A 144 -4.85 6.42 18.45
CA GLY A 144 -4.19 7.66 18.06
C GLY A 144 -4.25 7.95 16.58
N GLU A 145 -3.77 9.13 16.23
CA GLU A 145 -3.84 9.70 14.90
C GLU A 145 -2.43 9.93 14.36
N TYR A 146 -2.24 9.58 13.09
CA TYR A 146 -0.97 9.68 12.40
C TYR A 146 -1.15 10.41 11.08
N VAL A 147 -0.17 11.21 10.72
CA VAL A 147 -0.03 11.76 9.37
C VAL A 147 1.05 10.98 8.67
N ILE A 148 0.79 10.60 7.43
CA ILE A 148 1.81 9.99 6.58
C ILE A 148 2.63 11.10 5.96
N LYS A 149 3.93 11.12 6.28
CA LYS A 149 4.91 12.01 5.65
C LYS A 149 5.66 11.27 4.55
N GLY A 150 5.81 11.97 3.42
CA GLY A 150 6.57 11.56 2.26
C GLY A 150 7.98 12.14 2.26
N ASP A 151 8.50 12.38 1.07
CA ASP A 151 9.76 13.11 0.85
C ASP A 151 9.65 14.61 1.22
N GLN A 152 10.65 15.41 0.85
CA GLN A 152 10.67 16.85 1.12
C GLN A 152 9.51 17.63 0.48
N ASN A 153 8.90 17.08 -0.58
CA ASN A 153 7.73 17.65 -1.25
C ASN A 153 6.42 16.99 -0.78
N ASN A 154 6.47 16.18 0.28
CA ASN A 154 5.38 15.33 0.77
C ASN A 154 4.87 14.32 -0.26
N THR A 155 5.70 13.93 -1.22
CA THR A 155 5.38 12.87 -2.19
C THR A 155 5.50 11.52 -1.52
N LEU A 156 4.44 10.71 -1.61
CA LEU A 156 4.43 9.36 -1.08
C LEU A 156 4.97 8.37 -2.11
N THR A 157 6.14 7.82 -1.82
CA THR A 157 6.79 6.79 -2.63
C THR A 157 7.03 5.55 -1.77
N PRO A 158 7.34 4.39 -2.38
CA PRO A 158 7.72 3.21 -1.62
C PRO A 158 8.96 3.49 -0.75
N SER A 159 9.91 4.29 -1.21
CA SER A 159 11.11 4.67 -0.45
C SER A 159 10.83 5.71 0.64
N SER A 160 9.82 6.57 0.45
CA SER A 160 9.47 7.65 1.37
C SER A 160 8.01 7.56 1.85
N PHE A 161 7.82 6.85 2.96
CA PHE A 161 6.51 6.67 3.59
C PHE A 161 6.68 6.45 5.10
N THR A 162 6.39 7.47 5.90
CA THR A 162 6.62 7.44 7.36
C THR A 162 5.36 7.83 8.13
N PHE A 163 5.02 7.06 9.15
CA PHE A 163 3.96 7.41 10.09
C PHE A 163 4.48 8.43 11.12
N ASN A 164 3.83 9.58 11.20
CA ASN A 164 4.16 10.64 12.15
C ASN A 164 2.97 10.88 13.10
N SER A 165 3.17 10.61 14.39
CA SER A 165 2.12 10.72 15.42
C SER A 165 1.68 12.16 15.63
N GLN A 166 0.38 12.42 15.64
CA GLN A 166 -0.21 13.74 15.90
C GLN A 166 -0.86 13.82 17.28
N GLY A 167 -1.46 12.72 17.72
CA GLY A 167 -2.15 12.60 19.00
C GLY A 167 -2.40 11.15 19.37
N ASN A 168 -2.98 10.96 20.56
CA ASN A 168 -3.35 9.65 21.11
C ASN A 168 -4.86 9.55 21.32
N ASN A 169 -5.69 10.18 20.47
CA ASN A 169 -7.13 9.97 20.57
C ASN A 169 -7.55 8.77 19.72
N SER A 170 -8.21 7.82 20.37
CA SER A 170 -8.79 6.65 19.71
C SER A 170 -9.98 7.06 18.84
N SER A 171 -9.95 6.73 17.55
CA SER A 171 -11.08 6.95 16.64
C SER A 171 -12.08 5.81 16.72
N SER A 172 -13.38 6.05 16.57
CA SER A 172 -14.41 5.00 16.52
C SER A 172 -14.43 4.26 15.17
N ASN A 173 -15.30 3.27 15.02
CA ASN A 173 -15.53 2.61 13.73
C ASN A 173 -16.43 3.42 12.78
N VAL A 174 -16.95 4.57 13.21
CA VAL A 174 -17.75 5.46 12.35
C VAL A 174 -16.81 6.20 11.40
N PRO A 175 -17.05 6.17 10.07
CA PRO A 175 -16.22 6.86 9.10
C PRO A 175 -16.08 8.36 9.42
N PRO A 176 -14.85 8.91 9.42
CA PRO A 176 -14.63 10.33 9.55
C PRO A 176 -15.07 11.08 8.28
N ILE A 177 -15.27 12.38 8.40
CA ILE A 177 -15.57 13.25 7.27
C ILE A 177 -14.50 14.34 7.15
N ALA A 178 -14.14 14.67 5.92
CA ALA A 178 -13.26 15.79 5.61
C ALA A 178 -14.14 17.00 5.32
N VAL A 179 -13.95 18.08 6.09
CA VAL A 179 -14.61 19.38 5.85
C VAL A 179 -13.51 20.42 5.68
N ALA A 180 -13.38 20.94 4.46
CA ALA A 180 -12.20 21.71 4.05
C ALA A 180 -10.90 20.91 4.34
N ASN A 181 -9.98 21.48 5.13
CA ASN A 181 -8.72 20.82 5.51
C ASN A 181 -8.76 20.28 6.96
N ILE A 182 -9.95 19.92 7.43
CA ILE A 182 -10.19 19.44 8.79
C ILE A 182 -10.80 18.04 8.72
N ALA A 183 -10.26 17.10 9.50
CA ALA A 183 -10.86 15.80 9.70
C ALA A 183 -11.79 15.87 10.91
N LEU A 184 -13.07 15.57 10.72
CA LEU A 184 -14.03 15.38 11.81
C LEU A 184 -14.21 13.89 12.04
N PHE A 185 -13.99 13.45 13.28
CA PHE A 185 -14.13 12.05 13.64
C PHE A 185 -14.73 11.90 15.03
N ILE A 186 -15.31 10.73 15.27
CA ILE A 186 -15.90 10.38 16.57
C ILE A 186 -14.88 9.56 17.34
N GLN A 187 -14.66 9.85 18.62
CA GLN A 187 -13.79 9.05 19.48
C GLN A 187 -14.38 7.67 19.78
N GLU A 188 -13.54 6.71 20.17
CA GLU A 188 -13.89 5.29 20.36
C GLU A 188 -15.18 5.02 21.15
N LYS A 189 -15.51 5.83 22.16
CA LYS A 189 -16.74 5.65 22.97
C LYS A 189 -18.02 6.19 22.31
N GLY A 190 -17.94 6.82 21.14
CA GLY A 190 -19.09 7.28 20.36
C GLY A 190 -19.71 8.61 20.80
N SER A 191 -19.30 9.17 21.94
CA SER A 191 -19.95 10.36 22.53
C SER A 191 -19.24 11.68 22.27
N VAL A 192 -18.01 11.65 21.75
CA VAL A 192 -17.17 12.83 21.56
C VAL A 192 -16.87 12.97 20.07
N VAL A 193 -17.25 14.12 19.49
CA VAL A 193 -16.87 14.56 18.15
C VAL A 193 -15.65 15.46 18.29
N ARG A 194 -14.61 15.15 17.53
CA ARG A 194 -13.35 15.89 17.56
C ARG A 194 -12.98 16.31 16.16
N ASP A 195 -12.46 17.53 16.05
CA ASP A 195 -11.79 17.98 14.85
C ASP A 195 -10.29 17.67 14.89
N LEU A 196 -9.66 17.63 13.72
CA LEU A 196 -8.23 17.50 13.59
C LEU A 196 -7.80 18.35 12.40
N ALA A 197 -7.16 19.48 12.72
CA ALA A 197 -6.76 20.52 11.78
C ALA A 197 -5.27 20.81 11.92
N TYR A 198 -4.64 21.22 10.83
CA TYR A 198 -3.24 21.64 10.86
C TYR A 198 -3.08 22.96 11.63
N SER A 199 -2.12 23.02 12.54
CA SER A 199 -1.75 24.21 13.31
C SER A 199 -0.29 24.58 13.06
N TYR A 200 -0.08 25.83 12.66
CA TYR A 200 1.26 26.39 12.40
C TYR A 200 2.09 26.53 13.68
N ASP A 201 1.46 26.72 14.84
CA ASP A 201 2.16 26.96 16.11
C ASP A 201 2.93 25.72 16.58
N VAL A 202 2.40 24.52 16.28
CA VAL A 202 2.97 23.23 16.68
C VAL A 202 3.50 22.42 15.49
N ASP A 203 3.46 22.98 14.27
CA ASP A 203 3.78 22.30 13.00
C ASP A 203 3.21 20.86 12.95
N GLY A 204 1.91 20.76 13.18
CA GLY A 204 1.24 19.47 13.30
C GLY A 204 -0.27 19.59 13.34
N TYR A 205 -0.92 18.44 13.40
CA TYR A 205 -2.37 18.37 13.48
C TYR A 205 -2.80 18.28 14.94
N GLN A 206 -3.67 19.19 15.34
CA GLN A 206 -4.28 19.23 16.66
C GLN A 206 -5.79 19.45 16.54
N GLY A 207 -6.48 19.16 17.63
CA GLY A 207 -7.92 19.04 17.64
C GLY A 207 -8.52 19.36 18.99
N THR A 208 -9.74 19.85 18.96
CA THR A 208 -10.58 20.18 20.12
C THR A 208 -11.81 19.28 20.15
N ASP A 209 -12.39 19.15 21.34
CA ASP A 209 -13.69 18.50 21.50
C ASP A 209 -14.78 19.49 21.08
N LEU A 210 -15.60 19.12 20.11
CA LEU A 210 -16.70 19.94 19.60
C LEU A 210 -18.04 19.64 20.30
N THR A 211 -18.06 18.69 21.24
CA THR A 211 -19.26 18.34 22.02
C THR A 211 -19.41 19.13 23.30
N ILE A 212 -18.34 19.82 23.71
CA ILE A 212 -18.36 20.78 24.81
C ILE A 212 -18.67 22.17 24.27
N LEU A 213 -19.58 22.88 24.95
CA LEU A 213 -20.11 24.19 24.56
C LEU A 213 -19.75 25.23 25.62
#